data_AF-A0A3S0MY02-F1
#
_entry.id   AF-A0A3S0MY02-F1
#
_cell.length_a   1.000
_cell.length_b   1.000
_cell.length_c   1.000
_cell.angle_alpha   90.00
_cell.angle_beta   90.00
_cell.angle_gamma   90.00
#
_symmetry.space_group_name_H-M   'P 1'
#
loop_
_entity.id
_entity.type
_entity.pdbx_description
1 polymer ?
#
loop_
_entity_poly.entity_id
_entity_poly.type
_entity_poly.pdbx_seq_one_letter_code
_entity_poly.pdbx_strand_id
1 'polypeptide(L)' 'MGMRLDGVRPASESSIEIEFLYQGTLWRERLRLKPSAANLKRASDLRAGILDAIEKGEFNYAVTFPKSKNALQLNKKPGM' A
#
# COMPACT_ATOMS: atom_id res chain seq x y z
N MET A 1 5.36 -19.29 -10.23
CA MET A 1 4.49 -19.23 -9.04
C MET A 1 3.97 -17.80 -8.89
N GLY A 2 2.67 -17.56 -9.11
CA GLY A 2 1.93 -16.43 -8.53
C GLY A 2 2.24 -14.97 -8.91
N MET A 3 2.56 -14.63 -10.17
CA MET A 3 2.55 -13.21 -10.60
C MET A 3 1.11 -12.74 -10.85
N ARG A 4 0.33 -12.56 -9.79
CA ARG A 4 -0.96 -11.86 -9.87
C ARG A 4 -0.85 -10.60 -9.05
N LEU A 5 -0.95 -9.46 -9.73
CA LEU A 5 -0.99 -8.11 -9.17
C LEU A 5 -2.31 -7.87 -8.37
N ASP A 6 -2.85 -8.91 -7.72
CA ASP A 6 -4.22 -8.98 -7.17
C ASP A 6 -4.27 -8.39 -5.76
N GLY A 7 -4.00 -7.09 -5.68
CA GLY A 7 -4.13 -6.34 -4.44
C GLY A 7 -3.75 -4.89 -4.61
N VAL A 8 -2.96 -4.54 -5.63
CA VAL A 8 -2.63 -3.14 -5.93
C VAL A 8 -3.61 -2.60 -6.95
N ARG A 9 -4.48 -1.68 -6.55
CA ARG A 9 -5.48 -1.07 -7.41
C ARG A 9 -5.44 0.44 -7.37
N PRO A 10 -5.67 1.14 -8.49
CA PRO A 10 -5.93 2.58 -8.46
C PRO A 10 -7.24 2.82 -7.71
N ALA A 11 -7.18 3.50 -6.56
CA ALA A 11 -8.37 3.84 -5.77
C ALA A 11 -9.02 5.14 -6.25
N SER A 12 -8.22 6.09 -6.74
CA SER A 12 -8.68 7.37 -7.30
C SER A 12 -7.62 7.95 -8.22
N GLU A 13 -7.93 9.04 -8.93
CA GLU A 13 -7.01 9.73 -9.84
C GLU A 13 -5.68 10.18 -9.21
N SER A 14 -5.60 10.20 -7.88
CA SER A 14 -4.41 10.53 -7.10
C SER A 14 -4.10 9.54 -5.98
N SER A 15 -4.65 8.32 -6.04
CA SER A 15 -4.42 7.32 -4.98
C SER A 15 -4.34 5.90 -5.52
N ILE A 16 -3.47 5.10 -4.92
CA ILE A 16 -3.32 3.68 -5.13
C ILE A 16 -3.65 3.00 -3.81
N GLU A 17 -4.44 1.95 -3.83
CA GLU A 17 -4.69 1.10 -2.68
C GLU A 17 -3.96 -0.22 -2.86
N ILE A 18 -3.42 -0.75 -1.76
CA ILE A 18 -2.82 -2.08 -1.70
C ILE A 18 -3.58 -2.93 -0.69
N GLU A 19 -3.96 -4.13 -1.09
CA GLU A 19 -4.62 -5.13 -0.26
C GLU A 19 -3.66 -6.30 0.00
N PHE A 20 -3.53 -6.69 1.26
CA PHE A 20 -2.73 -7.83 1.68
C PHE A 20 -3.34 -8.53 2.89
N LEU A 21 -3.10 -9.84 3.02
CA LEU A 21 -3.56 -10.62 4.15
C LEU A 21 -2.47 -10.65 5.21
N TYR A 22 -2.83 -10.29 6.45
CA TYR A 22 -1.93 -10.35 7.59
C TYR A 22 -2.69 -10.93 8.80
N GLN A 23 -2.13 -11.98 9.41
CA GLN A 23 -2.73 -12.70 10.55
C GLN A 23 -4.20 -13.12 10.32
N GLY A 24 -4.53 -13.58 9.11
CA GLY A 24 -5.90 -13.99 8.76
C GLY A 24 -6.88 -12.84 8.52
N THR A 25 -6.42 -11.59 8.57
CA THR A 25 -7.23 -10.40 8.29
C THR A 25 -6.75 -9.74 6.99
N LEU A 26 -7.70 -9.33 6.12
CA LEU A 26 -7.37 -8.52 4.94
C LEU A 26 -7.19 -7.06 5.34
N TRP A 27 -5.99 -6.54 5.12
CA TRP A 27 -5.63 -5.15 5.32
C TRP A 27 -5.61 -4.41 3.98
N ARG A 28 -6.23 -3.23 3.95
CA ARG A 28 -6.27 -2.33 2.80
C ARG A 28 -5.57 -1.03 3.17
N GLU A 29 -4.44 -0.76 2.55
CA GLU A 29 -3.67 0.46 2.80
C GLU A 29 -3.72 1.39 1.59
N ARG A 30 -3.98 2.67 1.84
CA ARG A 30 -4.14 3.68 0.78
C ARG A 30 -2.90 4.55 0.67
N LEU A 31 -2.19 4.39 -0.44
CA LEU A 31 -1.06 5.21 -0.84
C LEU A 31 -1.54 6.42 -1.62
N ARG A 32 -1.18 7.62 -1.16
CA ARG A 32 -1.50 8.88 -1.84
C ARG A 32 -0.51 9.18 -2.95
N LEU A 33 -0.47 8.27 -3.91
CA LEU A 33 0.34 8.34 -5.11
C LEU A 33 -0.60 8.35 -6.30
N LYS A 34 -0.31 9.21 -7.28
CA LYS A 34 -1.00 9.17 -8.56
C LYS A 34 -0.84 7.77 -9.17
N PRO A 35 -1.91 7.09 -9.62
CA PRO A 35 -1.85 5.77 -10.24
C PRO A 35 -1.19 5.87 -11.62
N SER A 36 0.13 6.05 -11.60
CA SER A 36 1.02 6.01 -12.76
C SER A 36 1.79 4.70 -12.74
N ALA A 37 2.22 4.21 -13.91
CA ALA A 37 2.94 2.94 -14.03
C ALA A 37 4.13 2.82 -13.06
N ALA A 38 4.89 3.90 -12.87
CA ALA A 38 6.00 3.94 -11.91
C ALA A 38 5.54 3.77 -10.45
N ASN A 39 4.43 4.41 -10.06
CA ASN A 39 3.90 4.35 -8.71
C ASN A 39 3.17 3.04 -8.43
N LEU A 40 2.49 2.48 -9.42
CA LEU A 40 1.89 1.14 -9.35
C LEU A 40 2.97 0.09 -9.16
N LYS A 41 4.09 0.20 -9.90
CA LYS A 41 5.26 -0.67 -9.69
C LYS A 41 5.80 -0.53 -8.27
N ARG A 42 5.98 0.70 -7.76
CA ARG A 42 6.43 0.93 -6.37
C ARG A 42 5.46 0.36 -5.33
N ALA A 43 4.15 0.52 -5.52
CA ALA A 43 3.14 -0.03 -4.64
C ALA A 43 3.15 -1.57 -4.65
N SER A 44 3.36 -2.18 -5.82
CA SER A 44 3.51 -3.63 -5.96
C SER A 44 4.78 -4.15 -5.27
N ASP A 45 5.90 -3.44 -5.44
CA ASP A 45 7.18 -3.78 -4.82
C ASP A 45 7.09 -3.70 -3.29
N LEU A 46 6.46 -2.63 -2.79
CA LEU A 46 6.20 -2.44 -1.37
C LEU A 46 5.29 -3.54 -0.79
N ARG A 47 4.21 -3.90 -1.50
CA ARG A 47 3.37 -5.04 -1.11
C ARG A 47 4.16 -6.35 -1.08
N ALA A 48 5.03 -6.59 -2.04
CA ALA A 48 5.88 -7.78 -2.07
C ALA A 48 6.82 -7.83 -0.85
N GLY A 49 7.45 -6.70 -0.50
CA GLY A 49 8.28 -6.61 0.71
C GLY A 49 7.50 -6.82 2.01
N ILE A 50 6.25 -6.37 2.07
CA ILE A 50 5.34 -6.65 3.21
C ILE A 50 5.08 -8.15 3.32
N LEU A 51 4.68 -8.80 2.22
CA LEU A 51 4.38 -10.24 2.23
C LEU A 51 5.61 -11.07 2.64
N ASP A 52 6.80 -10.71 2.14
CA ASP A 52 8.06 -11.37 2.54
C ASP A 52 8.34 -11.20 4.04
N ALA A 53 8.17 -9.99 4.58
CA ALA A 53 8.33 -9.75 6.01
C ALA A 53 7.27 -10.51 6.84
N ILE A 54 6.04 -10.65 6.33
CA ILE A 54 4.96 -11.38 7.00
C ILE A 54 5.29 -12.86 7.05
N GLU A 55 5.76 -13.41 5.94
CA GLU A 55 6.19 -14.80 5.82
C GLU A 55 7.35 -15.11 6.77
N LYS A 56 8.28 -14.16 6.95
CA LYS A 56 9.36 -14.23 7.95
C LYS A 56 8.91 -14.06 9.39
N GLY A 57 7.69 -13.58 9.62
CA GLY A 57 7.17 -13.28 10.96
C GLY A 57 7.77 -12.01 11.60
N GLU A 58 8.53 -11.22 10.84
CA GLU A 58 9.17 -9.98 11.29
C GLU A 58 8.41 -8.73 10.83
N PHE A 59 7.30 -8.91 10.11
CA PHE A 59 6.51 -7.79 9.63
C PHE A 59 5.94 -6.99 10.80
N ASN A 60 6.40 -5.74 10.89
CA ASN A 60 5.85 -4.78 11.81
C ASN A 60 5.25 -3.62 11.02
N TYR A 61 3.92 -3.58 10.97
CA TYR A 61 3.14 -2.57 10.26
C TYR A 61 3.61 -1.14 10.57
N ALA A 62 3.88 -0.83 11.84
CA ALA A 62 4.31 0.49 12.28
C ALA A 62 5.72 0.86 11.76
N VAL A 63 6.57 -0.14 11.53
CA VAL A 63 7.95 0.01 11.05
C VAL A 63 8.03 -0.05 9.52
N THR A 64 7.14 -0.78 8.86
CA THR A 64 7.08 -0.87 7.39
C THR A 64 6.37 0.33 6.77
N PHE A 65 5.45 0.96 7.51
CA PHE A 65 4.81 2.22 7.14
C PHE A 65 5.17 3.38 8.09
N PRO A 66 6.45 3.62 8.43
CA PRO A 66 6.83 4.61 9.44
C PRO A 66 6.65 6.05 8.93
N LYS A 67 6.50 6.20 7.60
CA LYS A 67 6.38 7.46 6.86
C LYS A 67 5.16 7.47 5.93
N SER A 68 4.25 6.51 6.02
CA SER A 68 3.05 6.53 5.18
C SER A 68 2.20 7.74 5.59
N LYS A 69 2.05 8.69 4.67
CA LYS A 69 1.31 9.96 4.86
C LYS A 69 -0.21 9.77 4.89
N ASN A 70 -0.73 8.79 5.64
CA ASN A 70 -2.04 9.00 6.28
C ASN A 70 -1.92 10.04 7.41
N ALA A 71 -0.71 10.26 7.96
CA ALA A 71 -0.42 11.29 8.96
C ALA A 71 -0.31 12.74 8.44
N LEU A 72 -0.18 12.99 7.12
CA LEU A 72 0.12 14.33 6.58
C LEU A 72 -0.89 14.89 5.57
N GLN A 73 -1.87 14.10 5.14
CA GLN A 73 -2.82 14.56 4.11
C GLN A 73 -4.30 14.37 4.57
N LEU A 74 -4.55 14.19 5.87
CA LEU A 74 -5.71 14.83 6.50
C LEU A 74 -5.62 16.38 6.42
N ASN A 75 -4.50 16.92 5.92
CA ASN A 75 -4.20 18.34 5.89
C ASN A 75 -3.81 18.85 4.48
N LYS A 76 -4.74 18.80 3.50
CA LYS A 76 -4.87 19.61 2.25
C LYS A 76 -5.54 18.76 1.15
N LYS A 77 -6.72 19.08 0.59
CA LYS A 77 -7.47 20.34 0.49
C LYS A 77 -8.99 20.12 0.55
N PRO A 78 -9.75 21.09 1.09
CA PRO A 78 -11.14 21.30 0.73
C PRO A 78 -11.23 21.84 -0.71
N GLY A 79 -12.29 21.47 -1.43
CA GLY A 79 -12.67 22.09 -2.70
C GLY A 79 -12.26 21.30 -3.95
N MET A 80 -13.24 20.61 -4.54
CA MET A 80 -14.03 21.21 -5.62
C MET A 80 -15.47 20.71 -5.54
#